data_AF-A0A8T4JJG1-F1
#
_entry.id   AF-A0A8T4JJG1-F1
#
_cell.length_a   1.000
_cell.length_b   1.000
_cell.length_c   1.000
_cell.angle_alpha   90.00
_cell.angle_beta   90.00
_cell.angle_gamma   90.00
#
_symmetry.space_group_name_H-M   'P 1'
#
loop_
_entity.id
_entity.type
_entity.pdbx_description
1 polymer ?
#
loop_
_entity_poly.entity_id
_entity_poly.type
_entity_poly.pdbx_seq_one_letter_code
_entity_poly.pdbx_strand_id
1 'polypeptide(L)'
;MKVNKKLVISQLLFVVLALSFVFFMYPRTSYVVSGNVVLFDSGNVNVIMISKDSGFANPIYYDLTESGRIRLDPGHYYWKPINGFIKGFAGEFEIDSNAALSLDRGENETSLVNVGNVKLNVTKQGTSLVGHIVLDPSDSDVVEDKGVYTGGQAE
;
A
#
# COMPACT_ATOMS: atom_id res chain seq x y z
N MET A 1 -0.13 -45.00 40.11
CA MET A 1 -0.66 -45.04 38.72
C MET A 1 0.53 -45.21 37.78
N LYS A 2 0.68 -46.35 37.07
CA LYS A 2 1.79 -46.54 36.12
C LYS A 2 1.44 -45.83 34.81
N VAL A 3 2.16 -44.78 34.48
CA VAL A 3 1.97 -44.05 33.22
C VAL A 3 2.44 -44.94 32.07
N ASN A 4 1.58 -45.12 31.06
CA ASN A 4 1.92 -45.89 29.87
C ASN A 4 2.85 -45.07 28.97
N LYS A 5 4.15 -45.40 29.01
CA LYS A 5 5.21 -44.70 28.25
C LYS A 5 4.90 -44.59 26.75
N LYS A 6 4.29 -45.63 26.15
CA LYS A 6 3.94 -45.62 24.72
C LYS A 6 2.87 -44.57 24.40
N LEU A 7 1.89 -44.43 25.30
CA LEU A 7 0.82 -43.45 25.15
C LEU A 7 1.36 -42.02 25.27
N VAL A 8 2.26 -41.77 26.23
CA VAL A 8 2.91 -40.45 26.38
C VAL A 8 3.75 -40.09 25.16
N ILE A 9 4.55 -41.03 24.63
CA ILE A 9 5.35 -40.79 23.42
C ILE A 9 4.46 -40.49 22.21
N SER A 10 3.36 -41.24 22.04
CA SER A 10 2.41 -41.00 20.94
C SER A 10 1.73 -39.65 21.05
N GLN A 11 1.33 -39.22 22.26
CA GLN A 11 0.76 -37.89 22.48
C GLN A 11 1.77 -36.79 22.20
N LEU A 12 3.03 -36.97 22.64
CA LEU A 12 4.09 -36.00 22.37
C LEU A 12 4.34 -35.87 20.85
N LEU A 13 4.41 -36.99 20.14
CA LEU A 13 4.60 -37.00 18.69
C LEU A 13 3.45 -36.29 17.97
N PHE A 14 2.21 -36.55 18.40
CA PHE A 14 1.02 -35.88 17.85
C PHE A 14 1.09 -34.36 18.05
N VAL A 15 1.47 -33.90 19.25
CA VAL A 15 1.62 -32.47 19.54
C VAL A 15 2.71 -31.83 18.68
N VAL A 16 3.86 -32.50 18.52
CA VAL A 16 4.95 -31.99 17.67
C VAL A 16 4.52 -31.87 16.21
N LEU A 17 3.82 -32.88 15.67
CA LEU A 17 3.30 -32.84 14.30
C LEU A 17 2.24 -31.75 14.13
N ALA A 18 1.32 -31.60 15.08
CA ALA A 18 0.29 -30.57 15.03
C ALA A 18 0.90 -29.16 15.05
N LEU A 19 1.87 -28.91 15.94
CA LEU A 19 2.58 -27.62 16.00
C LEU A 19 3.39 -27.34 14.73
N SER A 20 4.02 -28.37 14.17
CA SER A 20 4.77 -28.25 12.91
C SER A 20 3.83 -27.89 11.77
N PHE A 21 2.68 -28.56 11.67
CA PHE A 21 1.67 -28.27 10.66
C PHE A 21 1.16 -26.83 10.76
N VAL A 22 0.84 -26.35 11.97
CA VAL A 22 0.44 -24.96 12.19
C VAL A 22 1.53 -23.99 11.75
N PHE A 23 2.80 -24.27 12.09
CA PHE A 23 3.93 -23.42 11.73
C PHE A 23 4.11 -23.28 10.21
N PHE A 24 3.95 -24.36 9.45
CA PHE A 24 4.05 -24.35 7.99
C PHE A 24 2.87 -23.69 7.29
N MET A 25 1.66 -23.88 7.83
CA MET A 25 0.43 -23.30 7.27
C MET A 25 0.22 -21.84 7.67
N TYR A 26 0.99 -21.34 8.64
CA TYR A 26 0.86 -19.98 9.12
C TYR A 26 1.26 -18.97 8.03
N PRO A 27 0.38 -18.04 7.65
CA PRO A 27 0.65 -17.10 6.57
C PRO A 27 1.76 -16.12 6.94
N ARG A 28 2.76 -16.00 6.07
CA ARG A 28 3.91 -15.11 6.19
C ARG A 28 4.11 -14.39 4.86
N THR A 29 4.27 -13.08 4.97
CA THR A 29 4.55 -12.20 3.85
C THR A 29 5.45 -11.08 4.36
N SER A 30 6.12 -10.42 3.43
CA SER A 30 6.83 -9.16 3.65
C SER A 30 6.26 -8.11 2.71
N TYR A 31 6.50 -6.84 3.01
CA TYR A 31 6.06 -5.75 2.14
C TYR A 31 7.13 -4.69 2.02
N VAL A 32 7.07 -3.97 0.90
CA VAL A 32 7.88 -2.77 0.66
C VAL A 32 6.93 -1.66 0.21
N VAL A 33 7.06 -0.49 0.83
CA VAL A 33 6.33 0.72 0.44
C VAL A 33 7.21 1.57 -0.47
N SER A 34 6.67 2.00 -1.60
CA SER A 34 7.33 2.91 -2.55
C SER A 34 6.32 3.92 -3.07
N GLY A 35 6.37 5.14 -2.53
CA GLY A 35 5.35 6.16 -2.80
C GLY A 35 3.98 5.68 -2.35
N ASN A 36 2.99 5.69 -3.26
CA ASN A 36 1.63 5.21 -3.01
C ASN A 36 1.41 3.74 -3.38
N VAL A 37 2.48 3.00 -3.64
CA VAL A 37 2.43 1.58 -3.99
C VAL A 37 3.03 0.76 -2.87
N VAL A 38 2.28 -0.25 -2.43
CA VAL A 38 2.76 -1.29 -1.53
C VAL A 38 2.92 -2.57 -2.32
N LEU A 39 4.10 -3.16 -2.26
CA LEU A 39 4.41 -4.44 -2.87
C LEU A 39 4.48 -5.51 -1.79
N PHE A 40 3.52 -6.43 -1.77
CA PHE A 40 3.51 -7.61 -0.92
C PHE A 40 4.17 -8.79 -1.64
N ASP A 41 5.01 -9.52 -0.92
CA ASP A 41 5.52 -10.82 -1.36
C ASP A 41 4.47 -11.91 -1.12
N SER A 42 4.13 -12.68 -2.15
CA SER A 42 3.03 -13.65 -2.09
C SER A 42 3.32 -14.85 -1.18
N GLY A 43 4.60 -15.19 -0.92
CA GLY A 43 4.98 -16.21 0.08
C GLY A 43 4.04 -17.43 0.14
N ASN A 44 3.41 -17.66 1.30
CA ASN A 44 2.31 -18.63 1.47
C ASN A 44 0.98 -17.92 1.78
N VAL A 45 0.72 -16.79 1.14
CA VAL A 45 -0.43 -15.90 1.34
C VAL A 45 -1.19 -15.75 0.04
N ASN A 46 -2.50 -15.97 0.08
CA ASN A 46 -3.35 -15.82 -1.11
C ASN A 46 -4.01 -14.44 -1.13
N VAL A 47 -4.37 -13.92 0.04
CA VAL A 47 -5.12 -12.67 0.15
C VAL A 47 -4.52 -11.77 1.21
N ILE A 48 -4.43 -10.48 0.91
CA ILE A 48 -4.10 -9.44 1.88
C ILE A 48 -5.37 -8.65 2.20
N MET A 49 -5.71 -8.61 3.48
CA MET A 49 -6.77 -7.78 4.02
C MET A 49 -6.16 -6.48 4.51
N ILE A 50 -6.61 -5.33 4.01
CA ILE A 50 -6.13 -3.99 4.41
C ILE A 50 -7.31 -3.16 4.93
N SER A 51 -7.09 -2.36 5.97
CA SER A 51 -8.08 -1.40 6.47
C SER A 51 -7.39 -0.17 7.06
N LYS A 52 -8.06 0.99 7.05
CA LYS A 52 -7.63 2.17 7.81
C LYS A 52 -8.00 2.08 9.30
N ASP A 53 -8.80 1.07 9.68
CA ASP A 53 -9.23 0.81 11.04
C ASP A 53 -8.53 -0.44 11.61
N SER A 54 -7.99 -0.35 12.83
CA SER A 54 -7.29 -1.48 13.47
C SER A 54 -8.22 -2.66 13.80
N GLY A 55 -9.53 -2.38 13.91
CA GLY A 55 -10.58 -3.38 14.09
C GLY A 55 -11.00 -4.09 12.79
N PHE A 56 -10.51 -3.63 11.64
CA PHE A 56 -10.91 -4.11 10.31
C PHE A 56 -12.43 -4.02 10.08
N ALA A 57 -13.08 -2.93 10.52
CA ALA A 57 -14.52 -2.74 10.35
C ALA A 57 -14.96 -2.66 8.87
N ASN A 58 -14.12 -2.07 8.01
CA ASN A 58 -14.34 -1.99 6.56
C ASN A 58 -13.04 -2.38 5.83
N PRO A 59 -12.72 -3.69 5.75
CA PRO A 59 -11.50 -4.14 5.12
C PRO A 59 -11.70 -4.30 3.61
N ILE A 60 -10.63 -4.03 2.87
CA ILE A 60 -10.49 -4.33 1.45
C ILE A 60 -9.62 -5.57 1.31
N TYR A 61 -9.98 -6.45 0.39
CA TYR A 61 -9.27 -7.71 0.15
C TYR A 61 -8.60 -7.66 -1.21
N TYR A 62 -7.31 -7.97 -1.24
CA TYR A 62 -6.51 -8.02 -2.46
C TYR A 62 -5.99 -9.44 -2.67
N ASP A 63 -6.24 -10.00 -3.85
CA ASP A 63 -5.73 -11.31 -4.23
C ASP A 63 -4.27 -11.18 -4.71
N LEU A 64 -3.36 -11.84 -4.02
CA LEU A 64 -1.92 -11.83 -4.33
C LEU A 64 -1.55 -12.83 -5.44
N THR A 65 -2.48 -13.66 -5.91
CA THR A 65 -2.23 -14.59 -7.01
C THR A 65 -2.07 -13.88 -8.36
N GLU A 66 -2.70 -12.70 -8.52
CA GLU A 66 -2.63 -11.90 -9.74
C GLU A 66 -1.45 -10.92 -9.71
N SER A 67 -1.32 -10.15 -8.63
CA SER A 67 -0.15 -9.31 -8.38
C SER A 67 -0.06 -8.90 -6.92
N GLY A 68 1.16 -8.80 -6.38
CA GLY A 68 1.37 -8.24 -5.04
C GLY A 68 1.34 -6.71 -4.97
N ARG A 69 1.03 -6.03 -6.08
CA ARG A 69 1.20 -4.58 -6.21
C ARG A 69 -0.13 -3.87 -5.95
N ILE A 70 -0.21 -3.16 -4.83
CA ILE A 70 -1.44 -2.48 -4.38
C ILE A 70 -1.17 -0.98 -4.34
N ARG A 71 -2.01 -0.18 -5.01
CA ARG A 71 -1.97 1.29 -4.94
C ARG A 71 -2.99 1.75 -3.90
N LEU A 72 -2.55 2.58 -2.97
CA LEU A 72 -3.36 3.10 -1.87
C LEU A 72 -3.14 4.60 -1.76
N ASP A 73 -4.19 5.33 -1.37
CA ASP A 73 -4.06 6.73 -1.03
C ASP A 73 -3.15 6.91 0.20
N PRO A 74 -2.64 8.12 0.46
CA PRO A 74 -1.91 8.40 1.69
C PRO A 74 -2.72 8.08 2.95
N GLY A 75 -2.00 7.71 4.01
CA GLY A 75 -2.55 7.47 5.34
C GLY A 75 -1.96 6.23 6.03
N HIS A 76 -2.49 5.98 7.23
CA HIS A 76 -2.12 4.84 8.06
C HIS A 76 -3.02 3.64 7.77
N TYR A 77 -2.41 2.47 7.61
CA TYR A 77 -3.10 1.24 7.24
C TYR A 77 -2.69 0.08 8.15
N TYR A 78 -3.68 -0.75 8.45
CA TYR A 78 -3.52 -2.04 9.10
C TYR A 78 -3.75 -3.13 8.06
N TRP A 79 -2.96 -4.20 8.13
CA TRP A 79 -3.06 -5.30 7.18
C TRP A 79 -2.94 -6.66 7.85
N LYS A 80 -3.53 -7.69 7.25
CA LYS A 80 -3.46 -9.09 7.70
C LYS A 80 -3.29 -10.02 6.48
N PRO A 81 -2.32 -10.94 6.52
CA PRO A 81 -2.22 -11.96 5.49
C PRO A 81 -3.20 -13.10 5.76
N ILE A 82 -3.77 -13.64 4.68
CA ILE A 82 -4.77 -14.71 4.73
C ILE A 82 -4.36 -15.82 3.77
N ASN A 83 -4.35 -17.04 4.30
CA ASN A 83 -4.20 -18.26 3.51
C ASN A 83 -5.37 -19.23 3.83
N GLY A 84 -6.34 -19.30 2.91
CA GLY A 84 -7.58 -20.04 3.14
C GLY A 84 -8.33 -19.51 4.37
N PHE A 85 -8.49 -20.36 5.38
CA PHE A 85 -9.19 -20.01 6.63
C PHE A 85 -8.26 -19.46 7.72
N ILE A 86 -6.93 -19.50 7.52
CA ILE A 86 -5.95 -19.06 8.52
C ILE A 86 -5.61 -17.59 8.25
N LYS A 87 -5.79 -16.76 9.29
CA LYS A 87 -5.41 -15.35 9.29
C LYS A 87 -4.12 -15.18 10.08
N GLY A 88 -3.16 -14.44 9.54
CA GLY A 88 -1.95 -14.08 10.24
C GLY A 88 -2.13 -12.89 11.18
N PHE A 89 -1.03 -12.52 11.81
CA PHE A 89 -0.94 -11.34 12.66
C PHE A 89 -1.16 -10.07 11.86
N ALA A 90 -1.75 -9.08 12.52
CA ALA A 90 -1.88 -7.75 11.97
C ALA A 90 -0.49 -7.10 11.91
N GLY A 91 -0.19 -6.46 10.78
CA GLY A 91 0.87 -5.46 10.68
C GLY A 91 0.26 -4.10 10.41
N GLU A 92 1.11 -3.08 10.41
CA GLU A 92 0.76 -1.70 10.07
C GLU A 92 1.83 -1.07 9.19
N PHE A 93 1.43 -0.12 8.36
CA PHE A 93 2.33 0.73 7.61
C PHE A 93 1.66 2.08 7.33
N GLU A 94 2.48 3.06 7.00
CA GLU A 94 2.03 4.40 6.63
C GLU A 94 2.48 4.72 5.20
N ILE A 95 1.61 5.42 4.47
CA ILE A 95 1.93 6.03 3.19
C ILE A 95 1.95 7.53 3.40
N ASP A 96 3.15 8.10 3.40
CA ASP A 96 3.36 9.53 3.57
C ASP A 96 2.80 10.31 2.38
N SER A 97 2.11 11.41 2.67
CA SER A 97 1.72 12.39 1.64
C SER A 97 2.94 13.19 1.18
N ASN A 98 3.23 13.17 -0.11
CA ASN A 98 4.28 13.95 -0.74
C ASN A 98 3.69 14.76 -1.91
N ALA A 99 3.58 16.06 -1.69
CA ALA A 99 3.22 17.04 -2.72
C ALA A 99 4.51 17.59 -3.35
N ALA A 100 4.74 17.25 -4.62
CA ALA A 100 5.92 17.72 -5.34
C ALA A 100 5.59 18.05 -6.80
N LEU A 101 6.10 19.18 -7.26
CA LEU A 101 5.98 19.65 -8.63
C LEU A 101 7.37 19.76 -9.25
N SER A 102 7.48 19.40 -10.51
CA SER A 102 8.68 19.59 -11.32
C SER A 102 8.35 20.35 -12.59
N LEU A 103 9.30 21.14 -13.09
CA LEU A 103 9.23 21.74 -14.41
C LEU A 103 10.09 20.91 -15.36
N ASP A 104 9.45 20.31 -16.37
CA ASP A 104 10.15 19.61 -17.43
C ASP A 104 10.27 20.53 -18.65
N ARG A 105 11.50 20.90 -19.01
CA ARG A 105 11.81 21.82 -20.11
C ARG A 105 12.21 21.02 -21.34
N GLY A 106 11.28 20.82 -22.26
CA GLY A 106 11.55 20.28 -23.59
C GLY A 106 12.12 21.34 -24.54
N GLU A 107 12.50 20.92 -25.75
CA GLU A 107 13.06 21.82 -26.77
C GLU A 107 12.07 22.89 -27.26
N ASN A 108 10.76 22.59 -27.24
CA ASN A 108 9.71 23.48 -27.76
C ASN A 108 8.67 23.91 -26.70
N GLU A 109 8.57 23.19 -25.58
CA GLU A 109 7.56 23.46 -24.55
C GLU A 109 8.10 23.16 -23.15
N THR A 110 7.60 23.89 -22.16
CA THR A 110 7.82 23.57 -20.75
C THR A 110 6.52 23.02 -20.18
N SER A 111 6.59 21.92 -19.44
CA SER A 111 5.46 21.32 -18.74
C SER A 111 5.67 21.33 -17.23
N LEU A 112 4.58 21.51 -16.49
CA LEU A 112 4.52 21.36 -15.05
C LEU A 112 4.00 19.95 -14.74
N VAL A 113 4.79 19.17 -14.03
CA VAL A 113 4.54 17.74 -13.76
C VAL A 113 4.33 17.53 -12.26
N ASN A 114 3.27 16.80 -11.90
CA ASN A 114 3.10 16.30 -10.54
C ASN A 114 3.98 15.07 -10.32
N VAL A 115 5.12 15.27 -9.66
CA VAL A 115 6.06 14.20 -9.29
C VAL A 115 5.82 13.68 -7.87
N GLY A 116 4.82 14.22 -7.17
CA GLY A 116 4.36 13.74 -5.87
C GLY A 116 3.50 12.47 -5.98
N ASN A 117 3.01 12.00 -4.83
CA ASN A 117 2.11 10.85 -4.73
C ASN A 117 0.67 11.25 -4.35
N VAL A 118 0.38 12.55 -4.27
CA VAL A 118 -0.94 13.11 -4.00
C VAL A 118 -1.44 13.95 -5.16
N LYS A 119 -2.76 14.10 -5.27
CA LYS A 119 -3.40 15.02 -6.22
C LYS A 119 -3.09 16.47 -5.84
N LEU A 120 -2.76 17.29 -6.84
CA LEU A 120 -2.41 18.69 -6.65
C LEU A 120 -3.42 19.60 -7.32
N ASN A 121 -3.85 20.63 -6.60
CA ASN A 121 -4.58 21.76 -7.15
C ASN A 121 -3.57 22.87 -7.48
N VAL A 122 -3.41 23.15 -8.76
CA VAL A 122 -2.51 24.19 -9.27
C VAL A 122 -3.33 25.39 -9.71
N THR A 123 -3.00 26.55 -9.15
CA THR A 123 -3.56 27.84 -9.58
C THR A 123 -2.57 28.53 -10.51
N LYS A 124 -3.04 28.83 -11.72
CA LYS A 124 -2.34 29.63 -12.73
C LYS A 124 -2.80 31.08 -12.64
N GLN A 125 -1.92 31.99 -12.27
CA GLN A 125 -2.18 33.44 -12.34
C GLN A 125 -1.54 34.02 -13.60
N GLY A 126 -2.38 34.42 -14.56
CA GLY A 126 -2.01 35.31 -15.66
C GLY A 126 -2.34 36.78 -15.34
N THR A 127 -1.99 37.69 -16.25
CA THR A 127 -2.23 39.14 -16.10
C THR A 127 -3.71 39.53 -16.04
N SER A 128 -4.63 38.69 -16.55
CA SER A 128 -6.08 38.98 -16.56
C SER A 128 -6.98 37.77 -16.30
N LEU A 129 -6.43 36.55 -16.15
CA LEU A 129 -7.22 35.31 -16.01
C LEU A 129 -6.56 34.38 -15.00
N VAL A 130 -7.38 33.83 -14.08
CA VAL A 130 -6.97 32.80 -13.12
C VAL A 130 -7.59 31.49 -13.55
N GLY A 131 -6.74 30.47 -13.73
CA GLY A 131 -7.17 29.10 -14.05
C GLY A 131 -6.83 28.14 -12.92
N HIS A 132 -7.67 27.13 -12.72
CA HIS A 132 -7.43 26.02 -11.79
C HIS A 132 -7.23 24.74 -12.59
N ILE A 133 -6.14 24.04 -12.30
CA ILE A 133 -5.77 22.76 -12.92
C ILE A 133 -5.64 21.75 -11.80
N VAL A 134 -6.19 20.56 -12.00
CA VAL A 134 -6.04 19.42 -11.09
C VAL A 134 -5.07 18.45 -11.74
N LEU A 135 -3.95 18.15 -11.07
CA LEU A 135 -2.95 17.20 -11.56
C LEU A 135 -2.99 15.93 -10.69
N ASP A 136 -3.36 14.79 -11.29
CA ASP A 136 -3.15 13.48 -10.66
C ASP A 136 -1.65 13.14 -10.58
N PRO A 137 -1.22 12.21 -9.72
CA PRO A 137 0.18 11.82 -9.65
C PRO A 137 0.70 11.32 -11.01
N SER A 138 1.84 11.85 -11.45
CA SER A 138 2.46 11.65 -12.78
C SER A 138 1.78 12.38 -13.96
N ASP A 139 0.71 13.13 -13.73
CA ASP A 139 0.14 13.99 -14.77
C ASP A 139 0.97 15.27 -14.97
N SER A 140 0.82 15.85 -16.15
CA SER A 140 1.45 17.12 -16.52
C SER A 140 0.50 18.05 -17.26
N ASP A 141 0.80 19.35 -17.21
CA ASP A 141 0.14 20.37 -18.03
C ASP A 141 1.17 21.34 -18.61
N VAL A 142 0.87 21.88 -19.79
CA VAL A 142 1.77 22.80 -20.50
C VAL A 142 1.73 24.17 -19.83
N VAL A 143 2.90 24.72 -19.50
CA VAL A 143 3.01 26.03 -18.87
C VAL A 143 3.30 27.13 -19.89
N GLU A 144 2.53 28.22 -19.79
CA GLU A 144 2.79 29.46 -20.50
C GLU A 144 3.97 30.22 -19.88
N ASP A 145 4.82 30.78 -20.74
CA ASP A 145 6.13 31.39 -20.46
C ASP A 145 6.11 32.60 -19.50
N LYS A 146 4.93 33.12 -19.13
CA LYS A 146 4.76 34.29 -18.25
C LYS A 146 3.79 34.09 -17.08
N GLY A 147 3.32 32.87 -16.84
CA GLY A 147 2.39 32.56 -15.75
C GLY A 147 3.11 32.34 -14.41
N VAL A 148 2.47 32.73 -13.30
CA VAL A 148 2.87 32.27 -11.96
C VAL A 148 2.00 31.08 -11.58
N TYR A 149 2.63 29.98 -11.19
CA TYR A 149 1.95 28.74 -10.81
C TYR A 149 2.19 28.47 -9.33
N THR A 150 1.11 28.31 -8.58
CA THR A 150 1.15 27.94 -7.16
C THR A 150 0.35 26.66 -6.97
N GLY A 151 0.97 25.65 -6.38
CA GLY A 151 0.36 24.34 -6.15
C GLY A 151 0.17 24.07 -4.67
N GLY A 152 -0.93 23.43 -4.34
CA GLY A 152 -1.19 22.86 -3.01
C GLY A 152 -1.77 21.45 -3.15
N GLN A 153 -1.74 20.69 -2.06
CA GLN A 153 -2.45 19.42 -1.99
C GLN A 153 -3.95 19.67 -2.20
N ALA A 154 -4.58 18.89 -3.08
CA ALA A 154 -6.03 18.92 -3.21
C ALA A 154 -6.66 18.22 -2.00
N GLU A 155 -7.69 18.84 -1.40
CA GLU A 155 -8.57 18.20 -0.41
C GLU A 155 -9.40 17.07 -1.04
#